data_AF-A0A9E2KAR0-F1
#
_entry.id   AF-A0A9E2KAR0-F1
#
_cell.length_a   1.000
_cell.length_b   1.000
_cell.length_c   1.000
_cell.angle_alpha   90.00
_cell.angle_beta   90.00
_cell.angle_gamma   90.00
#
_symmetry.space_group_name_H-M   'P 1'
#
loop_
_entity.id
_entity.type
_entity.pdbx_description
1 polymer ?
#
loop_
_entity_poly.entity_id
_entity_poly.type
_entity_poly.pdbx_seq_one_letter_code
_entity_poly.pdbx_strand_id
1 'polypeptide(L)'
;MKEKTKSIILLFFISLVLIPSFIYGASTNRSMLTSIKVSPEKVEIPQGSDEKAFRSAIKVLAYYKKAEEPTIVTDYVTNYEKFKNKTGSHRVTIKYTENGCTKKAVVCVTFCTPIEETPKPTTVPESPKPTTVPPSSSEDADINFPYISGYTDNTFRPNQAVTREELATMMARLITKNRVPNENNQFSDVMANRFSTDAINYITRLEIMKPATENTFNPNGTVSYKEFQEIVDRLKPYIKDETVSLPTGDGNLTRVQAVVALNKLFKVQCNTSYTTSPFTDINKDTPYYDDIVCATSPRVEPRS
;
A
#
# COMPACT_ATOMS: atom_id res chain seq x y z
N MET A 1 -78.64 22.14 -8.03
CA MET A 1 -78.12 21.45 -6.82
C MET A 1 -78.32 22.39 -5.64
N LYS A 2 -79.30 22.07 -4.79
CA LYS A 2 -79.62 22.64 -3.45
C LYS A 2 -78.40 22.56 -2.51
N GLU A 3 -78.14 23.36 -1.48
CA GLU A 3 -78.77 24.50 -0.79
C GLU A 3 -77.74 24.98 0.28
N LYS A 4 -77.80 26.25 0.69
CA LYS A 4 -76.87 26.91 1.65
C LYS A 4 -77.33 26.71 3.11
N THR A 5 -76.39 26.44 4.04
CA THR A 5 -76.50 26.77 5.50
C THR A 5 -75.09 26.84 6.12
N LYS A 6 -74.51 28.04 6.36
CA LYS A 6 -74.45 28.86 7.60
C LYS A 6 -73.68 28.28 8.82
N SER A 7 -72.73 29.10 9.28
CA SER A 7 -72.21 29.32 10.64
C SER A 7 -71.44 28.22 11.38
N ILE A 8 -70.20 28.53 11.77
CA ILE A 8 -69.79 28.64 13.19
C ILE A 8 -68.56 29.56 13.27
N ILE A 9 -68.69 30.57 14.11
CA ILE A 9 -67.67 31.52 14.55
C ILE A 9 -66.78 30.81 15.57
N LEU A 10 -65.46 30.82 15.39
CA LEU A 10 -64.53 30.62 16.50
C LEU A 10 -63.36 31.61 16.38
N LEU A 11 -63.45 32.65 17.20
CA LEU A 11 -62.38 33.56 17.53
C LEU A 11 -61.28 32.79 18.28
N PHE A 12 -60.10 32.68 17.69
CA PHE A 12 -58.86 32.48 18.45
C PHE A 12 -57.89 33.60 18.10
N PHE A 13 -57.77 34.52 19.06
CA PHE A 13 -56.63 35.40 19.20
C PHE A 13 -55.37 34.58 19.50
N ILE A 14 -54.22 35.20 19.22
CA ILE A 14 -52.92 35.10 19.93
C ILE A 14 -51.75 34.61 19.05
N SER A 15 -50.72 35.47 19.06
CA SER A 15 -49.32 35.29 18.66
C SER A 15 -48.94 35.43 17.18
N LEU A 16 -48.86 36.70 16.77
CA LEU A 16 -47.90 37.19 15.80
C LEU A 16 -46.47 36.96 16.32
N VAL A 17 -45.89 35.80 16.02
CA VAL A 17 -44.45 35.57 16.19
C VAL A 17 -43.75 36.18 14.99
N LEU A 18 -43.11 37.33 15.22
CA LEU A 18 -42.05 37.87 14.39
C LEU A 18 -40.95 36.81 14.28
N ILE A 19 -40.93 36.07 13.17
CA ILE A 19 -39.76 35.27 12.80
C ILE A 19 -38.70 36.28 12.34
N PRO A 20 -37.56 36.44 13.03
CA PRO A 20 -36.49 37.26 12.52
C PRO A 20 -36.02 36.62 11.22
N SER A 21 -36.06 37.41 10.14
CA SER A 21 -35.34 37.15 8.92
C SER A 21 -33.86 37.08 9.27
N PHE A 22 -33.38 35.89 9.64
CA PHE A 22 -31.98 35.57 9.62
C PHE A 22 -31.56 35.57 8.15
N ILE A 23 -31.17 36.76 7.69
CA ILE A 23 -30.26 36.92 6.58
C ILE A 23 -28.94 36.31 7.05
N TYR A 24 -28.83 34.99 6.94
CA TYR A 24 -27.53 34.37 6.84
C TYR A 24 -26.97 34.81 5.50
N GLY A 25 -26.06 35.79 5.56
CA GLY A 25 -25.25 36.19 4.43
C GLY A 25 -24.66 34.94 3.78
N ALA A 26 -25.05 34.72 2.53
CA ALA A 26 -24.33 33.84 1.63
C ALA A 26 -22.93 34.44 1.42
N SER A 27 -21.95 33.92 2.16
CA SER A 27 -20.53 34.12 1.83
C SER A 27 -19.71 33.00 2.44
N THR A 28 -20.00 31.76 2.03
CA THR A 28 -18.97 30.72 2.10
C THR A 28 -18.05 30.94 0.92
N ASN A 29 -16.81 31.31 1.23
CA ASN A 29 -15.69 31.40 0.30
C ASN A 29 -15.47 30.00 -0.30
N ARG A 30 -16.26 29.63 -1.31
CA ARG A 30 -16.17 28.32 -1.97
C ARG A 30 -14.87 28.29 -2.74
N SER A 31 -13.91 27.51 -2.25
CA SER A 31 -12.71 27.20 -2.99
C SER A 31 -13.12 26.56 -4.32
N MET A 32 -12.76 27.21 -5.43
CA MET A 32 -13.22 26.81 -6.76
C MET A 32 -12.43 25.58 -7.23
N LEU A 33 -13.13 24.50 -7.59
CA LEU A 33 -12.51 23.29 -8.15
C LEU A 33 -11.71 23.63 -9.42
N THR A 34 -10.40 23.40 -9.36
CA THR A 34 -9.46 23.78 -10.41
C THR A 34 -9.18 22.62 -11.35
N SER A 35 -8.80 21.46 -10.80
CA SER A 35 -8.47 20.25 -11.57
C SER A 35 -8.68 18.99 -10.73
N ILE A 36 -8.76 17.84 -11.41
CA ILE A 36 -8.61 16.54 -10.77
C ILE A 36 -7.40 15.81 -11.38
N LYS A 37 -6.69 15.04 -10.57
CA LYS A 37 -5.60 14.13 -11.00
C LYS A 37 -5.84 12.73 -10.47
N VAL A 38 -5.18 11.76 -11.09
CA VAL A 38 -5.28 10.34 -10.73
C VAL A 38 -3.87 9.82 -10.50
N SER A 39 -3.69 9.06 -9.42
CA SER A 39 -2.42 8.43 -9.08
C SER A 39 -2.63 6.94 -8.80
N PRO A 40 -1.91 6.03 -9.47
CA PRO A 40 -0.95 6.30 -10.55
C PRO A 40 -1.64 6.74 -11.86
N GLU A 41 -0.88 7.36 -12.77
CA GLU A 41 -1.39 7.76 -14.11
C GLU A 41 -1.60 6.55 -15.06
N LYS A 42 -0.95 5.42 -14.76
CA LYS A 42 -1.08 4.14 -15.44
C LYS A 42 -1.29 3.04 -14.41
N VAL A 43 -2.21 2.12 -14.68
CA VAL A 43 -2.52 0.97 -13.81
C VAL A 43 -2.79 -0.26 -14.67
N GLU A 44 -2.40 -1.43 -14.19
CA GLU A 44 -2.69 -2.71 -14.86
C GLU A 44 -3.75 -3.46 -14.06
N ILE A 45 -4.75 -4.01 -14.74
CA ILE A 45 -5.91 -4.64 -14.10
C ILE A 45 -6.27 -5.93 -14.83
N PRO A 46 -6.52 -7.05 -14.13
CA PRO A 46 -6.99 -8.27 -14.78
C PRO A 46 -8.31 -8.04 -15.52
N GLN A 47 -8.43 -8.57 -16.74
CA GLN A 47 -9.69 -8.59 -17.48
C GLN A 47 -10.79 -9.24 -16.62
N GLY A 48 -11.97 -8.65 -16.62
CA GLY A 48 -13.12 -9.07 -15.83
C GLY A 48 -13.19 -8.49 -14.43
N SER A 49 -12.15 -7.79 -13.95
CA SER A 49 -12.15 -7.16 -12.63
C SER A 49 -13.29 -6.15 -12.49
N ASP A 50 -13.93 -6.11 -11.33
CA ASP A 50 -15.03 -5.20 -11.05
C ASP A 50 -14.56 -3.75 -10.82
N GLU A 51 -15.49 -2.79 -10.85
CA GLU A 51 -15.16 -1.38 -10.63
C GLU A 51 -14.58 -1.12 -9.22
N LYS A 52 -14.88 -1.97 -8.22
CA LYS A 52 -14.33 -1.85 -6.87
C LYS A 52 -12.82 -2.11 -6.87
N ALA A 53 -12.37 -3.16 -7.55
CA ALA A 53 -10.94 -3.46 -7.73
C ALA A 53 -10.22 -2.35 -8.51
N PHE A 54 -10.86 -1.78 -9.54
CA PHE A 54 -10.31 -0.62 -10.23
C PHE A 54 -10.16 0.60 -9.31
N ARG A 55 -11.18 0.89 -8.49
CA ARG A 55 -11.17 2.03 -7.56
C ARG A 55 -10.17 1.88 -6.42
N SER A 56 -9.85 0.66 -5.98
CA SER A 56 -8.82 0.42 -4.97
C SER A 56 -7.40 0.58 -5.53
N ALA A 57 -7.22 0.46 -6.84
CA ALA A 57 -5.93 0.58 -7.52
C ALA A 57 -5.54 2.03 -7.87
N ILE A 58 -6.43 3.01 -7.65
CA ILE A 58 -6.18 4.42 -7.96
C ILE A 58 -6.59 5.34 -6.80
N LYS A 59 -5.98 6.51 -6.73
CA LYS A 59 -6.43 7.65 -5.92
C LYS A 59 -6.83 8.79 -6.83
N VAL A 60 -8.00 9.38 -6.59
CA VAL A 60 -8.47 10.58 -7.30
C VAL A 60 -8.32 11.77 -6.38
N LEU A 61 -7.60 12.78 -6.85
CA LEU A 61 -7.20 13.97 -6.08
C LEU A 61 -7.83 15.20 -6.70
N ALA A 62 -8.65 15.92 -5.94
CA ALA A 62 -9.27 17.18 -6.32
C ALA A 62 -8.46 18.37 -5.81
N TYR A 63 -8.16 19.31 -6.71
CA TYR A 63 -7.37 20.50 -6.42
C TYR A 63 -8.27 21.73 -6.46
N TYR A 64 -8.20 22.55 -5.41
CA TYR A 64 -9.02 23.73 -5.26
C TYR A 64 -8.18 25.00 -5.26
N LYS A 65 -8.78 26.10 -5.74
CA LYS A 65 -8.15 27.41 -5.70
C LYS A 65 -7.92 27.81 -4.24
N LYS A 66 -6.67 28.14 -3.88
CA LYS A 66 -6.21 28.53 -2.52
C LYS A 66 -6.18 27.40 -1.48
N ALA A 67 -6.24 26.13 -1.88
CA ALA A 67 -5.96 25.00 -0.99
C ALA A 67 -4.50 24.59 -1.10
N GLU A 68 -3.84 24.33 0.04
CA GLU A 68 -2.43 23.88 0.09
C GLU A 68 -2.31 22.40 -0.28
N GLU A 69 -3.31 21.57 0.05
CA GLU A 69 -3.32 20.14 -0.25
C GLU A 69 -4.55 19.74 -1.07
N PRO A 70 -4.43 18.73 -1.95
CA PRO A 70 -5.57 18.17 -2.67
C PRO A 70 -6.43 17.27 -1.77
N THR A 71 -7.73 17.24 -2.04
CA THR A 71 -8.66 16.35 -1.34
C THR A 71 -8.78 15.01 -2.05
N ILE A 72 -8.76 13.89 -1.31
CA ILE A 72 -9.10 12.58 -1.87
C ILE A 72 -10.61 12.52 -2.08
N VAL A 73 -11.03 12.33 -3.33
CA VAL A 73 -12.45 12.20 -3.69
C VAL A 73 -12.78 10.73 -3.94
N THR A 74 -13.91 10.28 -3.40
CA THR A 74 -14.39 8.89 -3.50
C THR A 74 -15.66 8.78 -4.35
N ASP A 75 -16.40 9.88 -4.48
CA ASP A 75 -17.69 10.06 -5.16
C ASP A 75 -17.55 10.51 -6.62
N TYR A 76 -16.63 9.90 -7.35
CA TYR A 76 -16.45 10.13 -8.79
C TYR A 76 -17.14 9.05 -9.62
N VAL A 77 -17.44 9.37 -10.88
CA VAL A 77 -17.97 8.40 -11.86
C VAL A 77 -16.92 8.05 -12.90
N THR A 78 -16.96 6.81 -13.39
CA THR A 78 -16.02 6.32 -14.41
C THR A 78 -16.72 5.72 -15.60
N ASN A 79 -15.99 5.52 -16.70
CA ASN A 79 -16.42 4.68 -17.83
C ASN A 79 -15.73 3.30 -17.82
N TYR A 80 -15.18 2.87 -16.67
CA TYR A 80 -14.40 1.65 -16.52
C TYR A 80 -15.14 0.40 -17.04
N GLU A 81 -16.43 0.28 -16.71
CA GLU A 81 -17.30 -0.83 -17.10
C GLU A 81 -17.35 -1.10 -18.62
N LYS A 82 -17.02 -0.11 -19.45
CA LYS A 82 -16.95 -0.27 -20.91
C LYS A 82 -15.74 -1.10 -21.38
N PHE A 83 -14.74 -1.24 -20.52
CA PHE A 83 -13.44 -1.82 -20.86
C PHE A 83 -13.12 -3.06 -20.03
N LYS A 84 -13.83 -3.33 -18.92
CA LYS A 84 -13.50 -4.43 -18.01
C LYS A 84 -13.29 -5.79 -18.68
N ASN A 85 -14.06 -6.09 -19.74
CA ASN A 85 -13.96 -7.36 -20.48
C ASN A 85 -13.10 -7.27 -21.75
N LYS A 86 -12.39 -6.18 -21.97
CA LYS A 86 -11.49 -5.99 -23.13
C LYS A 86 -10.04 -6.23 -22.71
N THR A 87 -9.16 -6.38 -23.68
CA THR A 87 -7.71 -6.53 -23.49
C THR A 87 -6.96 -5.29 -24.00
N GLY A 88 -5.72 -5.11 -23.56
CA GLY A 88 -4.84 -4.01 -23.96
C GLY A 88 -5.05 -2.72 -23.17
N SER A 89 -4.35 -1.66 -23.56
CA SER A 89 -4.40 -0.37 -22.87
C SER A 89 -5.58 0.48 -23.33
N HIS A 90 -6.43 0.87 -22.37
CA HIS A 90 -7.59 1.73 -22.57
C HIS A 90 -7.51 2.99 -21.71
N ARG A 91 -8.13 4.08 -22.16
CA ARG A 91 -8.18 5.35 -21.44
C ARG A 91 -9.47 5.44 -20.64
N VAL A 92 -9.40 5.18 -19.34
CA VAL A 92 -10.54 5.33 -18.44
C VAL A 92 -10.65 6.79 -18.02
N THR A 93 -11.82 7.38 -18.23
CA THR A 93 -12.15 8.75 -17.85
C THR A 93 -12.83 8.76 -16.50
N ILE A 94 -12.27 9.54 -15.59
CA ILE A 94 -12.86 9.85 -14.29
C ILE A 94 -13.49 11.23 -14.38
N LYS A 95 -14.75 11.34 -13.95
CA LYS A 95 -15.45 12.61 -13.85
C LYS A 95 -15.83 12.86 -12.40
N TYR A 96 -15.53 14.06 -11.94
CA TYR A 96 -15.93 14.55 -10.63
C TYR A 96 -16.69 15.86 -10.81
N THR A 97 -17.86 15.96 -10.19
CA THR A 97 -18.74 17.12 -10.28
C THR A 97 -18.97 17.66 -8.89
N GLU A 98 -18.62 18.92 -8.69
CA GLU A 98 -18.85 19.59 -7.43
C GLU A 98 -19.33 21.01 -7.68
N ASN A 99 -20.37 21.43 -6.96
CA ASN A 99 -20.93 22.78 -7.08
C ASN A 99 -21.26 23.19 -8.53
N GLY A 100 -21.72 22.24 -9.35
CA GLY A 100 -22.04 22.44 -10.77
C GLY A 100 -20.83 22.47 -11.71
N CYS A 101 -19.60 22.36 -11.20
CA CYS A 101 -18.38 22.31 -12.00
C CYS A 101 -17.92 20.86 -12.17
N THR A 102 -17.92 20.36 -13.41
CA THR A 102 -17.42 19.03 -13.74
C THR A 102 -15.98 19.09 -14.24
N LYS A 103 -15.07 18.34 -13.60
CA LYS A 103 -13.70 18.13 -14.07
C LYS A 103 -13.50 16.68 -14.51
N LYS A 104 -12.53 16.48 -15.40
CA LYS A 104 -12.18 15.16 -15.94
C LYS A 104 -10.70 14.89 -15.76
N ALA A 105 -10.37 13.65 -15.45
CA ALA A 105 -9.03 13.09 -15.54
C ALA A 105 -9.07 11.78 -16.32
N VAL A 106 -7.91 11.37 -16.80
CA VAL A 106 -7.75 10.13 -17.55
C VAL A 106 -6.67 9.31 -16.89
N VAL A 107 -6.94 8.03 -16.69
CA VAL A 107 -5.96 7.02 -16.30
C VAL A 107 -5.85 6.00 -17.42
N CYS A 108 -4.62 5.60 -17.76
CA CYS A 108 -4.39 4.51 -18.70
C CYS A 108 -4.50 3.19 -17.92
N VAL A 109 -5.46 2.36 -18.31
CA VAL A 109 -5.68 1.04 -17.72
C VAL A 109 -5.29 -0.01 -18.74
N THR A 110 -4.29 -0.82 -18.44
CA THR A 110 -3.97 -2.00 -19.25
C THR A 110 -4.72 -3.19 -18.71
N PHE A 111 -5.64 -3.72 -19.51
CA PHE A 111 -6.36 -4.95 -19.20
C PHE A 111 -5.61 -6.15 -19.75
N CYS A 112 -5.09 -6.98 -18.85
CA CYS A 112 -4.38 -8.20 -19.22
C CYS A 112 -5.36 -9.37 -19.14
N THR A 113 -5.38 -10.23 -20.17
CA THR A 113 -6.03 -11.54 -20.06
C THR A 113 -5.41 -12.28 -18.88
N PRO A 114 -6.20 -12.76 -17.91
CA PRO A 114 -5.77 -13.82 -17.03
C PRO A 114 -5.24 -14.94 -17.91
N ILE A 115 -4.04 -15.44 -17.62
CA ILE A 115 -3.52 -16.63 -18.28
C ILE A 115 -4.49 -17.74 -17.90
N GLU A 116 -5.22 -18.28 -18.87
CA GLU A 116 -6.18 -19.35 -18.64
C GLU A 116 -5.40 -20.56 -18.11
N GLU A 117 -5.66 -20.93 -16.85
CA GLU A 117 -5.08 -22.09 -16.20
C GLU A 117 -5.43 -23.34 -17.02
N THR A 118 -4.43 -24.01 -17.58
CA THR A 118 -4.59 -25.40 -18.03
C THR A 118 -5.02 -26.27 -16.86
N PRO A 119 -5.91 -27.26 -17.07
CA PRO A 119 -6.52 -28.01 -15.98
C PRO A 119 -5.50 -28.78 -15.15
N LYS A 120 -5.61 -28.57 -13.83
CA LYS A 120 -4.96 -29.25 -12.71
C LYS A 120 -4.80 -30.78 -12.90
N PRO A 121 -3.60 -31.35 -12.72
CA PRO A 121 -3.46 -32.70 -12.20
C PRO A 121 -3.77 -32.65 -10.70
N THR A 122 -4.88 -33.28 -10.31
CA THR A 122 -5.20 -33.58 -8.91
C THR A 122 -4.27 -34.67 -8.41
N THR A 123 -3.14 -34.23 -7.89
CA THR A 123 -2.37 -34.89 -6.84
C THR A 123 -1.46 -33.81 -6.32
N VAL A 124 -1.65 -33.39 -5.07
CA VAL A 124 -0.61 -32.68 -4.33
C VAL A 124 0.59 -33.62 -4.35
N PRO A 125 1.66 -33.34 -5.11
CA PRO A 125 2.92 -33.97 -4.77
C PRO A 125 3.30 -33.32 -3.44
N GLU A 126 3.51 -34.13 -2.42
CA GLU A 126 4.26 -33.71 -1.25
C GLU A 126 5.46 -32.90 -1.75
N SER A 127 5.42 -31.58 -1.54
CA SER A 127 6.53 -30.72 -1.92
C SER A 127 7.74 -31.30 -1.20
N PRO A 128 8.85 -31.56 -1.93
CA PRO A 128 10.05 -32.07 -1.28
C PRO A 128 10.41 -31.08 -0.17
N LYS A 129 10.40 -31.57 1.08
CA LYS A 129 11.05 -30.92 2.23
C LYS A 129 12.33 -30.25 1.74
N PRO A 130 12.62 -28.98 2.07
CA PRO A 130 13.79 -28.27 1.54
C PRO A 130 15.05 -29.09 1.82
N THR A 131 15.45 -29.89 0.82
CA THR A 131 16.71 -30.62 0.80
C THR A 131 17.57 -29.87 -0.19
N THR A 132 17.88 -28.65 0.23
CA THR A 132 19.02 -27.87 -0.19
C THR A 132 19.14 -26.84 0.91
N VAL A 133 20.03 -27.14 1.85
CA VAL A 133 20.71 -26.13 2.66
C VAL A 133 20.99 -24.94 1.73
N PRO A 134 20.67 -23.69 2.11
CA PRO A 134 21.06 -22.52 1.31
C PRO A 134 22.52 -22.69 0.94
N PRO A 135 22.98 -22.32 -0.28
CA PRO A 135 24.37 -22.50 -0.65
C PRO A 135 25.23 -21.95 0.49
N SER A 136 25.86 -22.89 1.18
CA SER A 136 27.00 -22.70 2.05
C SER A 136 28.06 -22.11 1.14
N SER A 137 27.95 -20.81 0.92
CA SER A 137 28.97 -19.99 0.31
C SER A 137 29.66 -19.37 1.50
N SER A 138 30.68 -20.08 1.94
CA SER A 138 31.87 -19.52 2.54
C SER A 138 32.26 -18.26 1.78
N GLU A 139 31.81 -17.11 2.28
CA GLU A 139 32.41 -15.80 2.16
C GLU A 139 31.46 -14.83 2.85
N ASP A 140 31.96 -14.19 3.90
CA ASP A 140 31.36 -13.08 4.65
C ASP A 140 31.20 -11.85 3.75
N ALA A 141 30.47 -12.00 2.64
CA ALA A 141 30.10 -10.90 1.78
C ALA A 141 29.24 -9.96 2.60
N ASP A 142 29.81 -8.80 2.86
CA ASP A 142 29.23 -7.75 3.68
C ASP A 142 27.92 -7.28 3.03
N ILE A 143 26.85 -7.16 3.82
CA ILE A 143 25.54 -6.74 3.28
C ILE A 143 25.66 -5.26 2.91
N ASN A 144 25.71 -5.00 1.61
CA ASN A 144 25.98 -3.69 1.02
C ASN A 144 24.94 -3.31 -0.07
N PHE A 145 23.66 -3.58 0.19
CA PHE A 145 22.59 -3.25 -0.75
C PHE A 145 21.36 -2.80 0.02
N PRO A 146 20.54 -1.91 -0.55
CA PRO A 146 19.28 -1.52 0.06
C PRO A 146 18.31 -2.71 0.02
N TYR A 147 17.70 -3.02 1.16
CA TYR A 147 16.70 -4.09 1.27
C TYR A 147 15.30 -3.57 1.60
N ILE A 148 15.16 -2.28 1.92
CA ILE A 148 13.89 -1.56 2.02
C ILE A 148 13.98 -0.22 1.28
N SER A 149 12.84 0.31 0.84
CA SER A 149 12.73 1.62 0.21
C SER A 149 11.69 2.47 0.93
N GLY A 150 11.82 3.79 0.82
CA GLY A 150 10.79 4.73 1.27
C GLY A 150 9.64 4.85 0.26
N TYR A 151 8.77 5.82 0.51
CA TYR A 151 7.60 6.10 -0.31
C TYR A 151 7.91 7.13 -1.39
N THR A 152 7.01 7.25 -2.37
CA THR A 152 7.16 8.14 -3.53
C THR A 152 7.12 9.63 -3.17
N ASP A 153 6.68 9.97 -1.95
CA ASP A 153 6.71 11.31 -1.38
C ASP A 153 8.03 11.64 -0.65
N ASN A 154 9.06 10.82 -0.86
CA ASN A 154 10.37 10.91 -0.23
C ASN A 154 10.34 10.75 1.30
N THR A 155 9.34 10.06 1.86
CA THR A 155 9.30 9.73 3.29
C THR A 155 9.68 8.26 3.54
N PHE A 156 10.23 7.96 4.72
CA PHE A 156 10.47 6.58 5.17
C PHE A 156 9.34 6.06 6.06
N ARG A 157 8.72 6.94 6.85
CA ARG A 157 7.64 6.68 7.81
C ARG A 157 8.02 5.64 8.86
N PRO A 158 9.03 5.92 9.71
CA PRO A 158 9.62 4.92 10.62
C PRO A 158 8.61 4.30 11.58
N ASN A 159 7.65 5.11 12.06
CA ASN A 159 6.63 4.69 13.03
C ASN A 159 5.37 4.07 12.39
N GLN A 160 5.29 4.02 11.05
CA GLN A 160 4.17 3.36 10.39
C GLN A 160 4.31 1.84 10.58
N ALA A 161 3.18 1.16 10.78
CA ALA A 161 3.15 -0.30 10.79
C ALA A 161 3.71 -0.86 9.47
N VAL A 162 4.60 -1.85 9.57
CA VAL A 162 5.18 -2.53 8.40
C VAL A 162 4.13 -3.44 7.77
N THR A 163 4.04 -3.43 6.44
CA THR A 163 3.15 -4.33 5.72
C THR A 163 3.81 -5.70 5.50
N ARG A 164 3.00 -6.72 5.27
CA ARG A 164 3.46 -8.10 4.97
C ARG A 164 4.34 -8.14 3.73
N GLU A 165 4.01 -7.36 2.70
CA GLU A 165 4.82 -7.30 1.48
C GLU A 165 6.16 -6.57 1.68
N GLU A 166 6.19 -5.53 2.51
CA GLU A 166 7.43 -4.82 2.86
C GLU A 166 8.37 -5.77 3.61
N LEU A 167 7.84 -6.50 4.61
CA LEU A 167 8.61 -7.48 5.36
C LEU A 167 9.11 -8.64 4.50
N ALA A 168 8.26 -9.21 3.64
CA ALA A 168 8.65 -10.26 2.70
C ALA A 168 9.79 -9.79 1.77
N THR A 169 9.67 -8.57 1.24
CA THR A 169 10.69 -7.98 0.36
C THR A 169 12.03 -7.81 1.08
N MET A 170 12.02 -7.30 2.31
CA MET A 170 13.23 -7.16 3.12
C MET A 170 13.93 -8.50 3.34
N MET A 171 13.20 -9.51 3.81
CA MET A 171 13.76 -10.84 4.09
C MET A 171 14.26 -11.52 2.81
N ALA A 172 13.49 -11.46 1.71
CA ALA A 172 13.89 -12.05 0.45
C ALA A 172 15.21 -11.45 -0.05
N ARG A 173 15.35 -10.12 -0.01
CA ARG A 173 16.58 -9.43 -0.42
C ARG A 173 17.76 -9.79 0.48
N LEU A 174 17.56 -9.87 1.79
CA LEU A 174 18.63 -10.24 2.73
C LEU A 174 19.12 -11.67 2.50
N ILE A 175 18.20 -12.63 2.36
CA ILE A 175 18.52 -14.05 2.10
C ILE A 175 19.25 -14.21 0.76
N THR A 176 18.79 -13.50 -0.28
CA THR A 176 19.26 -13.69 -1.66
C THR A 176 20.38 -12.74 -2.07
N LYS A 177 20.86 -11.89 -1.15
CA LYS A 177 21.83 -10.83 -1.45
C LYS A 177 21.33 -9.90 -2.58
N ASN A 178 20.08 -9.47 -2.49
CA ASN A 178 19.34 -8.65 -3.45
C ASN A 178 19.11 -9.29 -4.84
N ARG A 179 19.26 -10.62 -4.96
CA ARG A 179 19.02 -11.39 -6.18
C ARG A 179 17.79 -12.27 -6.02
N VAL A 180 16.65 -11.66 -5.70
CA VAL A 180 15.39 -12.37 -5.48
C VAL A 180 15.03 -13.14 -6.77
N PRO A 181 14.86 -14.47 -6.71
CA PRO A 181 14.47 -15.25 -7.88
C PRO A 181 13.10 -14.86 -8.40
N ASN A 182 12.90 -14.93 -9.72
CA ASN A 182 11.57 -14.83 -10.30
C ASN A 182 10.73 -16.05 -9.88
N GLU A 183 9.54 -15.81 -9.36
CA GLU A 183 8.66 -16.87 -8.87
C GLU A 183 7.30 -16.78 -9.56
N ASN A 184 6.68 -17.93 -9.79
CA ASN A 184 5.30 -17.95 -10.28
C ASN A 184 4.38 -17.41 -9.19
N ASN A 185 3.50 -16.49 -9.57
CA ASN A 185 2.54 -15.95 -8.63
C ASN A 185 1.48 -16.99 -8.27
N GLN A 186 1.36 -17.30 -6.98
CA GLN A 186 0.40 -18.28 -6.45
C GLN A 186 -0.81 -17.63 -5.76
N PHE A 187 -0.83 -16.29 -5.65
CA PHE A 187 -1.84 -15.56 -4.87
C PHE A 187 -2.71 -14.67 -5.74
N SER A 188 -4.02 -14.78 -5.52
CA SER A 188 -5.03 -14.01 -6.25
C SER A 188 -5.03 -12.51 -5.92
N ASP A 189 -4.54 -12.13 -4.74
CA ASP A 189 -4.45 -10.76 -4.25
C ASP A 189 -3.05 -10.13 -4.41
N VAL A 190 -2.12 -10.84 -5.07
CA VAL A 190 -0.80 -10.35 -5.46
C VAL A 190 -0.79 -10.17 -6.97
N MET A 191 -0.49 -8.96 -7.44
CA MET A 191 -0.46 -8.66 -8.88
C MET A 191 0.91 -8.99 -9.46
N ALA A 192 0.99 -9.61 -10.64
CA ALA A 192 2.28 -10.06 -11.22
C ALA A 192 3.36 -8.95 -11.32
N ASN A 193 2.96 -7.70 -11.55
CA ASN A 193 3.85 -6.55 -11.72
C ASN A 193 4.15 -5.77 -10.43
N ARG A 194 3.64 -6.22 -9.27
CA ARG A 194 3.91 -5.60 -7.98
C ARG A 194 5.38 -5.82 -7.61
N PHE A 195 6.02 -4.80 -7.04
CA PHE A 195 7.45 -4.83 -6.68
C PHE A 195 7.84 -5.98 -5.73
N SER A 196 6.85 -6.52 -4.99
CA SER A 196 7.02 -7.54 -3.97
C SER A 196 6.60 -8.93 -4.42
N THR A 197 6.10 -9.13 -5.65
CA THR A 197 5.55 -10.42 -6.11
C THR A 197 6.54 -11.56 -5.98
N ASP A 198 7.72 -11.40 -6.56
CA ASP A 198 8.77 -12.41 -6.49
C ASP A 198 9.17 -12.70 -5.04
N ALA A 199 9.32 -11.64 -4.23
CA ALA A 199 9.69 -11.78 -2.82
C ALA A 199 8.63 -12.50 -1.98
N ILE A 200 7.35 -12.19 -2.19
CA ILE A 200 6.22 -12.84 -1.50
C ILE A 200 6.22 -14.33 -1.82
N ASN A 201 6.26 -14.68 -3.11
CA ASN A 201 6.22 -16.07 -3.54
C ASN A 201 7.48 -16.82 -3.09
N TYR A 202 8.66 -16.19 -3.14
CA TYR A 202 9.92 -16.77 -2.67
C TYR A 202 9.88 -17.08 -1.16
N ILE A 203 9.53 -16.10 -0.32
CA ILE A 203 9.45 -16.27 1.13
C ILE A 203 8.37 -17.26 1.55
N THR A 204 7.27 -17.34 0.79
CA THR A 204 6.22 -18.34 0.99
C THR A 204 6.73 -19.74 0.65
N ARG A 205 7.44 -19.89 -0.48
CA ARG A 205 8.04 -21.17 -0.89
C ARG A 205 9.07 -21.68 0.11
N LEU A 206 9.78 -20.77 0.80
CA LEU A 206 10.66 -21.11 1.92
C LEU A 206 9.92 -21.38 3.24
N GLU A 207 8.59 -21.27 3.25
CA GLU A 207 7.72 -21.42 4.41
C GLU A 207 8.02 -20.44 5.56
N ILE A 208 8.73 -19.34 5.30
CA ILE A 208 9.10 -18.34 6.30
C ILE A 208 7.87 -17.50 6.69
N MET A 209 7.12 -17.02 5.69
CA MET A 209 5.81 -16.40 5.90
C MET A 209 4.73 -17.30 5.32
N LYS A 210 3.68 -17.53 6.11
CA LYS A 210 2.51 -18.26 5.65
C LYS A 210 1.52 -17.31 4.96
N PRO A 211 0.78 -17.78 3.95
CA PRO A 211 -0.27 -16.97 3.34
C PRO A 211 -1.45 -16.77 4.31
N ALA A 212 -2.28 -15.77 4.06
CA ALA A 212 -3.43 -15.45 4.90
C ALA A 212 -4.57 -16.48 4.72
N THR A 213 -4.75 -16.97 3.49
CA THR A 213 -5.60 -18.12 3.15
C THR A 213 -4.87 -19.01 2.14
N GLU A 214 -5.50 -20.08 1.66
CA GLU A 214 -4.93 -20.96 0.62
C GLU A 214 -4.50 -20.20 -0.65
N ASN A 215 -5.24 -19.14 -1.02
CA ASN A 215 -5.04 -18.41 -2.28
C ASN A 215 -4.85 -16.89 -2.10
N THR A 216 -4.67 -16.39 -0.87
CA THR A 216 -4.42 -14.97 -0.59
C THR A 216 -3.25 -14.77 0.36
N PHE A 217 -2.41 -13.78 0.07
CA PHE A 217 -1.26 -13.43 0.90
C PHE A 217 -1.54 -12.27 1.86
N ASN A 218 -2.48 -11.39 1.53
CA ASN A 218 -2.75 -10.11 2.17
C ASN A 218 -1.52 -9.17 2.22
N PRO A 219 -0.99 -8.73 1.04
CA PRO A 219 0.27 -7.97 0.97
C PRO A 219 0.24 -6.64 1.73
N ASN A 220 -0.91 -5.96 1.75
CA ASN A 220 -1.08 -4.68 2.43
C ASN A 220 -1.38 -4.82 3.94
N GLY A 221 -1.60 -6.05 4.43
CA GLY A 221 -1.86 -6.31 5.84
C GLY A 221 -0.65 -5.96 6.70
N THR A 222 -0.88 -5.43 7.90
CA THR A 222 0.19 -5.11 8.85
C THR A 222 0.66 -6.35 9.58
N VAL A 223 1.95 -6.40 9.94
CA VAL A 223 2.53 -7.52 10.69
C VAL A 223 2.44 -7.24 12.20
N SER A 224 1.86 -8.16 12.96
CA SER A 224 1.86 -8.08 14.44
C SER A 224 3.20 -8.52 15.04
N TYR A 225 3.54 -8.08 16.26
CA TYR A 225 4.75 -8.59 16.93
C TYR A 225 4.72 -10.11 17.08
N LYS A 226 3.57 -10.69 17.43
CA LYS A 226 3.42 -12.15 17.55
C LYS A 226 3.74 -12.87 16.24
N GLU A 227 3.15 -12.39 15.15
CA GLU A 227 3.40 -12.94 13.81
C GLU A 227 4.87 -12.80 13.43
N PHE A 228 5.49 -11.66 13.73
CA PHE A 228 6.92 -11.45 13.47
C PHE A 228 7.80 -12.47 14.20
N GLN A 229 7.50 -12.81 15.46
CA GLN A 229 8.29 -13.83 16.17
C GLN A 229 8.16 -15.21 15.56
N GLU A 230 6.95 -15.60 15.12
CA GLU A 230 6.76 -16.85 14.40
C GLU A 230 7.50 -16.86 13.05
N ILE A 231 7.58 -15.72 12.38
CA ILE A 231 8.37 -15.55 11.14
C ILE A 231 9.85 -15.73 11.45
N VAL A 232 10.36 -15.10 12.52
CA VAL A 232 11.78 -15.21 12.90
C VAL A 232 12.15 -16.65 13.28
N ASP A 233 11.27 -17.38 13.97
CA ASP A 233 11.48 -18.80 14.25
C ASP A 233 11.69 -19.64 12.98
N ARG A 234 10.97 -19.32 11.89
CA ARG A 234 11.13 -19.99 10.59
C ARG A 234 12.33 -19.46 9.80
N LEU A 235 12.75 -18.23 10.08
CA LEU A 235 13.89 -17.57 9.45
C LEU A 235 15.25 -18.03 10.00
N LYS A 236 15.29 -18.72 11.15
CA LYS A 236 16.49 -19.23 11.84
C LYS A 236 17.57 -19.83 10.92
N PRO A 237 17.24 -20.68 9.92
CA PRO A 237 18.26 -21.27 9.04
C PRO A 237 19.05 -20.26 8.18
N TYR A 238 18.62 -19.00 8.11
CA TYR A 238 19.17 -17.97 7.22
C TYR A 238 19.85 -16.80 7.96
N ILE A 239 19.68 -16.70 9.28
CA ILE A 239 20.19 -15.57 10.08
C ILE A 239 21.59 -15.86 10.65
N LYS A 240 22.32 -14.80 10.99
CA LYS A 240 23.71 -14.87 11.50
C LYS A 240 23.79 -14.71 13.02
N ASP A 241 22.71 -14.25 13.66
CA ASP A 241 22.64 -14.07 15.11
C ASP A 241 21.25 -14.42 15.65
N GLU A 242 21.12 -15.57 16.31
CA GLU A 242 19.88 -15.99 16.97
C GLU A 242 19.71 -15.43 18.39
N THR A 243 20.76 -14.81 18.95
CA THR A 243 20.80 -14.38 20.35
C THR A 243 20.26 -12.96 20.57
N VAL A 244 19.77 -12.34 19.50
CA VAL A 244 19.33 -10.95 19.46
C VAL A 244 18.03 -10.76 20.24
N SER A 245 17.98 -9.71 21.06
CA SER A 245 16.71 -9.23 21.62
C SER A 245 15.85 -8.60 20.52
N LEU A 246 14.74 -9.27 20.21
CA LEU A 246 13.75 -8.85 19.23
C LEU A 246 12.68 -7.97 19.86
N PRO A 247 12.06 -7.06 19.07
CA PRO A 247 11.00 -6.21 19.57
C PRO A 247 9.76 -7.05 19.94
N THR A 248 9.12 -6.69 21.05
CA THR A 248 7.92 -7.36 21.58
C THR A 248 6.82 -6.35 21.87
N GLY A 249 5.56 -6.80 21.86
CA GLY A 249 4.39 -5.97 22.16
C GLY A 249 3.07 -6.60 21.70
N ASP A 250 1.95 -5.94 22.00
CA ASP A 250 0.60 -6.44 21.68
C ASP A 250 0.02 -5.91 20.36
N GLY A 251 0.75 -5.03 19.67
CA GLY A 251 0.31 -4.34 18.45
C GLY A 251 1.03 -4.77 17.18
N ASN A 252 1.09 -3.83 16.24
CA ASN A 252 1.81 -4.01 14.99
C ASN A 252 3.27 -3.57 15.10
N LEU A 253 4.14 -4.32 14.44
CA LEU A 253 5.54 -3.98 14.26
C LEU A 253 5.64 -2.76 13.34
N THR A 254 6.45 -1.78 13.71
CA THR A 254 6.71 -0.61 12.86
C THR A 254 7.82 -0.89 11.84
N ARG A 255 7.88 -0.09 10.78
CA ARG A 255 8.92 -0.18 9.74
C ARG A 255 10.32 -0.10 10.34
N VAL A 256 10.58 0.85 11.26
CA VAL A 256 11.90 1.00 11.89
C VAL A 256 12.25 -0.20 12.77
N GLN A 257 11.29 -0.74 13.52
CA GLN A 257 11.54 -1.91 14.37
C GLN A 257 11.86 -3.15 13.54
N ALA A 258 11.19 -3.36 12.41
CA ALA A 258 11.52 -4.42 11.47
C ALA A 258 12.95 -4.28 10.93
N VAL A 259 13.34 -3.07 10.53
CA VAL A 259 14.69 -2.77 10.05
C VAL A 259 15.75 -3.07 11.11
N VAL A 260 15.57 -2.56 12.33
CA VAL A 260 16.52 -2.77 13.45
C VAL A 260 16.64 -4.25 13.79
N ALA A 261 15.52 -4.98 13.82
CA ALA A 261 15.54 -6.42 14.07
C ALA A 261 16.31 -7.18 12.98
N LEU A 262 16.03 -6.90 11.72
CA LEU A 262 16.69 -7.56 10.59
C LEU A 262 18.19 -7.21 10.50
N ASN A 263 18.57 -5.97 10.79
CA ASN A 263 19.99 -5.58 10.86
C ASN A 263 20.76 -6.46 11.85
N LYS A 264 20.21 -6.64 13.05
CA LYS A 264 20.83 -7.46 14.09
C LYS A 264 20.85 -8.94 13.69
N LEU A 265 19.71 -9.49 13.24
CA LEU A 265 19.57 -10.90 12.85
C LEU A 265 20.54 -11.28 11.72
N PHE A 266 20.72 -10.42 10.72
CA PHE A 266 21.60 -10.66 9.58
C PHE A 266 23.03 -10.12 9.77
N LYS A 267 23.34 -9.54 10.94
CA LYS A 267 24.59 -8.82 11.23
C LYS A 267 24.96 -7.83 10.11
N VAL A 268 23.99 -7.05 9.67
CA VAL A 268 24.20 -5.99 8.68
C VAL A 268 25.11 -4.94 9.32
N GLN A 269 26.32 -4.78 8.76
CA GLN A 269 27.22 -3.71 9.16
C GLN A 269 27.00 -2.51 8.24
N CYS A 270 27.13 -1.29 8.75
CA CYS A 270 27.13 -0.09 7.94
C CYS A 270 28.01 0.98 8.56
N ASN A 271 28.71 1.72 7.70
CA ASN A 271 29.37 2.97 8.06
C ASN A 271 28.55 4.13 7.46
N THR A 272 27.84 4.86 8.32
CA THR A 272 26.97 5.98 7.91
C THR A 272 27.69 7.33 7.94
N SER A 273 29.01 7.36 8.21
CA SER A 273 29.79 8.60 8.39
C SER A 273 29.70 9.57 7.21
N TYR A 274 29.38 9.09 6.01
CA TYR A 274 29.33 9.88 4.77
C TYR A 274 27.98 9.85 4.05
N THR A 275 26.98 9.17 4.62
CA THR A 275 25.68 8.97 3.95
C THR A 275 24.60 9.75 4.68
N THR A 276 24.01 10.72 3.98
CA THR A 276 22.80 11.41 4.45
C THR A 276 21.57 10.63 4.02
N SER A 277 20.57 10.54 4.90
CA SER A 277 19.27 10.02 4.55
C SER A 277 18.69 10.77 3.33
N PRO A 278 18.14 10.06 2.33
CA PRO A 278 17.42 10.67 1.22
C PRO A 278 15.98 11.07 1.60
N PHE A 279 15.51 10.71 2.81
CA PHE A 279 14.13 10.91 3.23
C PHE A 279 13.92 12.21 3.99
N THR A 280 12.81 12.89 3.71
CA THR A 280 12.46 14.20 4.28
C THR A 280 12.04 14.13 5.74
N ASP A 281 11.57 12.96 6.20
CA ASP A 281 11.12 12.69 7.58
C ASP A 281 12.18 12.02 8.45
N ILE A 282 13.42 11.89 7.95
CA ILE A 282 14.53 11.24 8.66
C ILE A 282 15.73 12.19 8.74
N ASN A 283 16.13 12.53 9.97
CA ASN A 283 17.30 13.38 10.27
C ASN A 283 18.21 12.70 11.31
N LYS A 284 19.39 13.27 11.56
CA LYS A 284 20.40 12.67 12.47
C LYS A 284 19.91 12.45 13.90
N ASP A 285 18.90 13.19 14.34
CA ASP A 285 18.31 13.05 15.69
C ASP A 285 17.17 12.00 15.72
N THR A 286 16.81 11.45 14.56
CA THR A 286 15.77 10.42 14.45
C THR A 286 16.26 9.13 15.11
N PRO A 287 15.49 8.52 16.02
CA PRO A 287 15.86 7.23 16.60
C PRO A 287 16.12 6.19 15.51
N TYR A 288 17.22 5.45 15.65
CA TYR A 288 17.66 4.44 14.68
C TYR A 288 17.98 5.02 13.28
N TYR A 289 18.40 6.28 13.20
CA TYR A 289 18.82 6.93 11.95
C TYR A 289 19.81 6.06 11.17
N ASP A 290 20.86 5.56 11.83
CA ASP A 290 21.90 4.78 11.17
C ASP A 290 21.37 3.45 10.62
N ASP A 291 20.50 2.76 11.36
CA ASP A 291 19.83 1.55 10.90
C ASP A 291 18.98 1.79 9.65
N ILE A 292 18.24 2.90 9.62
CA ILE A 292 17.39 3.28 8.47
C ILE A 292 18.24 3.61 7.25
N VAL A 293 19.28 4.42 7.42
CA VAL A 293 20.20 4.79 6.33
C VAL A 293 20.89 3.54 5.78
N CYS A 294 21.34 2.66 6.67
CA CYS A 294 21.96 1.38 6.34
C CYS A 294 21.04 0.49 5.48
N ALA A 295 19.76 0.43 5.85
CA ALA A 295 18.79 -0.43 5.17
C ALA A 295 18.35 0.07 3.77
N THR A 296 18.55 1.36 3.50
CA THR A 296 17.93 2.07 2.37
C THR A 296 18.93 2.61 1.34
N SER A 297 20.21 2.68 1.69
CA SER A 297 21.25 3.26 0.83
C SER A 297 22.31 2.22 0.49
N PRO A 298 22.74 2.11 -0.79
CA PRO A 298 23.95 1.36 -1.12
C PRO A 298 25.16 2.04 -0.46
N ARG A 299 26.16 1.28 0.05
CA ARG A 299 27.38 1.92 0.54
C ARG A 299 28.10 2.54 -0.64
N VAL A 300 28.34 3.84 -0.54
CA VAL A 300 29.32 4.52 -1.36
C VAL A 300 30.64 4.34 -0.61
N GLU A 301 31.53 3.47 -1.09
CA GLU A 301 32.91 3.50 -0.59
C GLU A 301 33.49 4.89 -0.88
N PRO A 302 34.26 5.48 0.05
CA PRO A 302 34.92 6.74 -0.23
C PRO A 302 35.76 6.56 -1.50
N ARG A 303 35.52 7.38 -2.53
CA ARG A 303 36.44 7.45 -3.66
C ARG A 303 37.81 7.83 -3.08
N SER A 304 38.76 6.92 -3.22
CA SER A 304 40.18 7.19 -2.98
C SER A 304 40.73 8.17 -4.00
#